data_AF-A0A960DPF5-F1
#
_entry.id   AF-A0A960DPF5-F1
#
_cell.length_a   1.000
_cell.length_b   1.000
_cell.length_c   1.000
_cell.angle_alpha   90.00
_cell.angle_beta   90.00
_cell.angle_gamma   90.00
#
_symmetry.space_group_name_H-M   'P 1'
#
loop_
_entity.id
_entity.type
_entity.pdbx_description
1 polymer ?
#
loop_
_entity_poly.entity_id
_entity_poly.type
_entity_poly.pdbx_seq_one_letter_code
_entity_poly.pdbx_strand_id
1 'polypeptide(L)'
;MPIIHAIVLGLVQGLSEFLPISSSGHLLLVPWLFNWNDFADVSIEKAFDVALHIGTLVAVVAYFRKDLVVYVRDGVRMVVHRERPSTVEGRLAWLLVLSALPAAAVGALFESFIDE
;
A
#
# COMPACT_ATOMS: atom_id res chain seq x y z
N MET A 1 21.86 -7.86 5.01
CA MET A 1 21.06 -8.12 3.79
C MET A 1 21.91 -8.45 2.57
N PRO A 2 22.15 -9.73 2.28
CA PRO A 2 22.46 -10.18 0.93
C PRO A 2 21.37 -9.75 -0.07
N ILE A 3 21.77 -9.39 -1.29
CA ILE A 3 20.84 -8.98 -2.36
C ILE A 3 19.81 -10.08 -2.65
N ILE A 4 20.22 -11.34 -2.58
CA ILE A 4 19.33 -12.47 -2.81
C ILE A 4 18.17 -12.53 -1.80
N HIS A 5 18.42 -12.20 -0.52
CA HIS A 5 17.35 -12.15 0.48
C HIS A 5 16.39 -11.01 0.18
N ALA A 6 16.89 -9.84 -0.22
CA ALA A 6 16.05 -8.71 -0.64
C ALA A 6 15.19 -9.05 -1.87
N ILE A 7 15.73 -9.79 -2.84
CA ILE A 7 14.96 -10.27 -4.00
C ILE A 7 13.86 -11.24 -3.55
N VAL A 8 14.18 -12.20 -2.68
CA VAL A 8 13.19 -13.17 -2.17
C VAL A 8 12.08 -12.46 -1.40
N LEU A 9 12.42 -11.57 -0.45
CA LEU A 9 11.43 -10.81 0.31
C LEU A 9 10.61 -9.88 -0.60
N GLY A 10 11.21 -9.29 -1.62
CA GLY A 10 10.49 -8.52 -2.63
C GLY A 10 9.49 -9.35 -3.44
N LEU A 11 9.85 -10.58 -3.82
CA LEU A 11 8.94 -11.51 -4.48
C LEU A 11 7.81 -11.93 -3.53
N VAL A 12 8.13 -12.23 -2.27
CA VAL A 12 7.15 -12.59 -1.23
C VAL A 12 6.15 -11.44 -1.03
N GLN A 13 6.62 -10.20 -0.85
CA GLN A 13 5.74 -9.03 -0.76
C GLN A 13 4.91 -8.88 -2.03
N GLY A 14 5.53 -8.90 -3.21
CA GLY A 14 4.83 -8.68 -4.47
C GLY A 14 3.71 -9.69 -4.73
N LEU A 15 3.88 -10.94 -4.29
CA LEU A 15 2.86 -11.97 -4.39
C LEU A 15 1.81 -11.88 -3.27
N SER A 16 2.22 -11.58 -2.04
CA SER A 16 1.33 -11.62 -0.88
C SER A 16 0.51 -10.35 -0.68
N GLU A 17 0.97 -9.19 -1.16
CA GLU A 17 0.29 -7.91 -0.96
C GLU A 17 -1.10 -7.84 -1.60
N PHE A 18 -1.27 -8.48 -2.76
CA PHE A 18 -2.55 -8.47 -3.49
C PHE A 18 -3.46 -9.64 -3.13
N LEU A 19 -2.93 -10.61 -2.38
CA LEU A 19 -3.68 -11.77 -1.90
C LEU A 19 -4.13 -11.51 -0.46
N PRO A 20 -5.35 -11.92 -0.08
CA PRO A 20 -5.85 -11.74 1.28
C PRO A 20 -5.23 -12.77 2.26
N ILE A 21 -3.90 -12.79 2.35
CA ILE A 21 -3.11 -13.77 3.12
C ILE A 21 -2.10 -13.14 4.10
N SER A 22 -2.15 -11.81 4.28
CA SER A 22 -1.23 -11.01 5.11
C SER A 22 0.23 -11.00 4.62
N SER A 23 0.64 -9.90 4.00
CA SER A 23 2.02 -9.71 3.50
C SER A 23 3.04 -9.57 4.62
N SER A 24 2.73 -8.77 5.65
CA SER A 24 3.58 -8.61 6.84
C SER A 24 3.87 -9.93 7.56
N GLY A 25 2.88 -10.82 7.68
CA GLY A 25 3.08 -12.15 8.26
C GLY A 25 4.09 -13.00 7.48
N HIS A 26 4.07 -12.92 6.14
CA HIS A 26 5.02 -13.64 5.30
C HIS A 26 6.43 -13.04 5.34
N LEU A 27 6.54 -11.71 5.45
CA LEU A 27 7.82 -11.02 5.62
C LEU A 27 8.50 -11.35 6.96
N LEU A 28 7.73 -11.70 8.00
CA LEU A 28 8.27 -12.22 9.25
C LEU A 28 8.59 -13.73 9.16
N LEU A 29 7.71 -14.51 8.53
CA LEU A 29 7.83 -15.96 8.43
C LEU A 29 9.05 -16.42 7.64
N VAL A 30 9.35 -15.76 6.51
CA VAL A 30 10.43 -16.19 5.60
C VAL A 30 11.82 -16.05 6.24
N PRO A 31 12.21 -14.88 6.80
CA PRO A 31 13.47 -14.75 7.54
C PRO A 31 13.55 -15.71 8.72
N TRP A 32 12.45 -15.91 9.46
CA TRP A 32 12.39 -16.86 10.57
C TRP A 32 12.66 -18.30 10.11
N LEU A 33 12.03 -18.74 9.02
CA LEU A 33 12.17 -20.10 8.49
C LEU A 33 13.60 -20.40 8.01
N PHE A 34 14.27 -19.42 7.41
CA PHE A 34 15.64 -19.57 6.90
C PHE A 34 16.71 -19.06 7.87
N ASN A 35 16.33 -18.68 9.09
CA ASN A 35 17.20 -18.14 10.14
C ASN A 35 18.07 -16.95 9.67
N TRP A 36 17.45 -16.03 8.92
CA TRP A 36 18.08 -14.81 8.41
C TRP A 36 18.12 -13.73 9.49
N ASN A 37 19.32 -13.36 9.93
CA ASN A 37 19.55 -12.28 10.91
C ASN A 37 20.04 -11.00 10.20
N ASP A 38 19.32 -10.60 9.16
CA ASP A 38 19.79 -9.51 8.30
C ASP A 38 19.47 -8.10 8.80
N PHE A 39 18.44 -7.98 9.64
CA PHE A 39 18.05 -6.72 10.25
C PHE A 39 18.80 -6.55 11.56
N ALA A 40 19.68 -5.56 11.62
CA ALA A 40 20.42 -5.23 12.84
C ALA A 40 19.58 -4.40 13.82
N ASP A 41 18.50 -3.78 13.34
CA ASP A 41 17.65 -2.85 14.08
C ASP A 41 16.22 -2.92 13.53
N VAL A 42 15.23 -2.87 14.42
CA VAL A 42 13.80 -2.88 14.09
C VAL A 42 13.41 -1.70 13.19
N SER A 43 14.08 -0.55 13.34
CA SER A 43 13.86 0.62 12.48
C SER A 43 14.28 0.37 11.02
N ILE A 44 15.35 -0.40 10.80
CA ILE A 44 15.81 -0.76 9.45
C ILE A 44 14.86 -1.78 8.83
N GLU A 45 14.31 -2.69 9.63
CA GLU A 45 13.25 -3.63 9.22
C GLU A 45 12.00 -2.89 8.77
N LYS A 46 11.45 -1.99 9.60
CA LYS A 46 10.30 -1.16 9.23
C LYS A 46 10.58 -0.35 7.96
N ALA A 47 11.78 0.24 7.82
CA ALA A 47 12.14 1.02 6.63
C ALA A 47 12.19 0.15 5.35
N PHE A 48 12.69 -1.10 5.46
CA PHE A 48 12.70 -2.05 4.36
C PHE A 48 11.29 -2.48 3.97
N ASP A 49 10.43 -2.79 4.93
CA ASP A 49 9.03 -3.13 4.70
C ASP A 49 8.30 -1.99 3.98
N VAL A 50 8.52 -0.75 4.40
CA VAL A 50 7.97 0.45 3.72
C VAL A 50 8.48 0.53 2.28
N ALA A 51 9.77 0.26 2.03
CA ALA A 51 10.31 0.26 0.67
C ALA A 51 9.67 -0.82 -0.22
N LEU A 52 9.38 -2.00 0.34
CA LEU A 52 8.67 -3.06 -0.36
C LEU A 52 7.22 -2.67 -0.69
N HIS A 53 6.50 -2.03 0.24
CA HIS A 53 5.16 -1.49 0.00
C HIS A 53 5.15 -0.37 -1.06
N ILE A 54 6.19 0.46 -1.11
CA ILE A 54 6.35 1.44 -2.21
C ILE A 54 6.49 0.71 -3.55
N GLY A 55 7.24 -0.40 -3.59
CA GLY A 55 7.37 -1.23 -4.79
C GLY A 55 6.02 -1.77 -5.30
N THR A 56 5.19 -2.31 -4.40
CA THR A 56 3.86 -2.82 -4.76
C THR A 56 2.89 -1.69 -5.13
N LEU A 57 2.96 -0.54 -4.45
CA LEU A 57 2.20 0.66 -4.81
C LEU A 57 2.54 1.11 -6.23
N VAL A 58 3.83 1.19 -6.58
CA VAL A 58 4.28 1.54 -7.94
C VAL A 58 3.73 0.55 -8.96
N ALA A 59 3.73 -0.76 -8.66
CA ALA A 59 3.17 -1.77 -9.54
C ALA A 59 1.66 -1.55 -9.80
N VAL A 60 0.87 -1.29 -8.75
CA VAL A 60 -0.57 -0.98 -8.86
C VAL A 60 -0.80 0.28 -9.68
N VAL A 61 -0.08 1.37 -9.37
CA VAL A 61 -0.22 2.64 -10.07
C VAL A 61 0.14 2.48 -11.55
N ALA A 62 1.21 1.75 -11.87
CA ALA A 62 1.61 1.49 -13.25
C ALA A 62 0.57 0.64 -14.00
N TYR A 63 0.03 -0.40 -13.35
CA TYR A 63 -0.98 -1.28 -13.93
C TYR A 63 -2.28 -0.52 -14.20
N PHE A 64 -2.84 0.16 -13.19
CA PHE A 64 -4.10 0.90 -13.25
C PHE A 64 -3.96 2.36 -13.72
N ARG A 65 -2.81 2.77 -14.27
CA ARG A 65 -2.53 4.17 -14.66
C ARG A 65 -3.63 4.84 -15.49
N LYS A 66 -4.26 4.09 -16.39
CA LYS A 66 -5.32 4.62 -17.27
C LYS A 66 -6.60 4.90 -16.47
N ASP A 67 -6.99 3.96 -15.62
CA ASP A 67 -8.19 4.06 -14.79
C ASP A 67 -8.01 5.15 -13.72
N LEU A 68 -6.82 5.21 -13.11
CA LEU A 68 -6.45 6.28 -12.17
C LEU A 68 -6.55 7.67 -12.81
N VAL A 69 -6.07 7.84 -14.06
CA VAL A 69 -6.22 9.12 -14.77
C VAL A 69 -7.70 9.49 -14.96
N VAL A 70 -8.56 8.52 -15.29
CA VAL A 70 -10.01 8.76 -15.43
C VAL A 70 -10.62 9.16 -14.09
N TYR A 71 -10.35 8.41 -13.01
CA TYR A 71 -10.87 8.71 -11.68
C TYR A 71 -10.41 10.08 -11.16
N VAL A 72 -9.13 10.40 -11.30
CA VAL A 72 -8.58 11.69 -10.86
C VAL A 72 -9.19 12.83 -11.68
N ARG A 73 -9.24 12.70 -13.02
CA ARG A 73 -9.80 13.73 -13.89
C ARG A 73 -11.27 14.01 -13.56
N ASP A 74 -12.09 12.96 -13.49
CA ASP A 74 -13.52 13.10 -13.28
C ASP A 74 -13.84 13.52 -11.83
N GLY A 75 -13.09 13.01 -10.85
CA GLY A 75 -13.18 13.43 -9.45
C GLY A 75 -12.83 14.91 -9.23
N VAL A 76 -11.74 15.40 -9.86
CA VAL A 76 -11.34 16.81 -9.82
C VAL A 76 -12.34 17.70 -10.55
N ARG A 77 -12.85 17.26 -11.71
CA ARG A 77 -13.85 18.00 -12.48
C ARG A 77 -15.10 18.30 -11.65
N MET A 78 -15.57 17.34 -10.85
CA MET A 78 -16.72 17.54 -9.94
C MET A 78 -16.51 18.68 -8.94
N VAL A 79 -15.29 18.84 -8.41
CA VAL A 79 -14.99 19.93 -7.46
C VAL A 79 -14.84 21.26 -8.16
N VAL A 80 -14.09 21.28 -9.26
CA VAL A 80 -13.74 22.52 -9.98
C VAL A 80 -14.95 23.12 -10.69
N HIS A 81 -15.74 22.30 -11.40
CA HIS A 81 -16.88 22.77 -12.18
C HIS A 81 -18.21 22.72 -11.42
N ARG A 82 -18.21 22.20 -10.18
CA ARG A 82 -19.40 21.96 -9.35
C ARG A 82 -20.50 21.17 -10.08
N GLU A 83 -20.11 20.36 -11.05
CA GLU A 83 -21.02 19.46 -11.74
C GLU A 83 -21.41 18.34 -10.76
N ARG A 84 -22.72 18.08 -10.64
CA ARG A 84 -23.21 16.89 -9.92
C ARG A 84 -22.57 15.64 -10.55
N PRO A 85 -22.35 14.55 -9.79
CA PRO A 85 -21.78 13.31 -10.31
C PRO A 85 -22.63 12.79 -11.48
N SER A 86 -22.26 13.18 -12.69
CA SER A 86 -22.92 12.78 -13.92
C SER A 86 -22.29 11.50 -14.47
N THR A 87 -21.02 11.25 -14.14
CA THR A 87 -20.27 10.04 -14.49
C THR A 87 -20.16 9.09 -13.30
N VAL A 88 -20.16 7.79 -13.58
CA VAL A 88 -20.02 6.74 -12.56
C VAL A 88 -18.63 6.81 -11.93
N GLU A 89 -17.64 7.15 -12.75
CA GLU A 89 -16.22 7.24 -12.45
C GLU A 89 -15.92 8.36 -11.46
N GLY A 90 -16.51 9.54 -11.63
CA GLY A 90 -16.36 10.64 -10.68
C GLY A 90 -16.93 10.31 -9.30
N ARG A 91 -18.09 9.62 -9.26
CA ARG A 91 -18.67 9.13 -8.01
C ARG A 91 -17.78 8.07 -7.34
N LEU A 92 -17.26 7.12 -8.12
CA LEU A 92 -16.34 6.09 -7.62
C LEU A 92 -15.06 6.71 -7.04
N ALA A 93 -14.48 7.71 -7.70
CA ALA A 93 -13.29 8.41 -7.20
C ALA A 93 -13.51 8.97 -5.78
N TRP A 94 -14.64 9.63 -5.54
CA TRP A 94 -14.99 10.16 -4.21
C TRP A 94 -15.34 9.07 -3.19
N LEU A 95 -15.98 7.98 -3.62
CA LEU A 95 -16.24 6.84 -2.75
C LEU A 95 -14.93 6.17 -2.29
N LEU A 96 -13.92 6.06 -3.17
CA LEU A 96 -12.60 5.55 -2.81
C LEU A 96 -11.93 6.43 -1.76
N VAL A 97 -11.93 7.75 -1.96
CA VAL A 97 -11.42 8.72 -0.96
C VAL A 97 -12.17 8.57 0.36
N LEU A 98 -13.50 8.56 0.34
CA LEU A 98 -14.32 8.45 1.53
C LEU A 98 -14.10 7.13 2.27
N SER A 99 -13.85 6.03 1.53
CA SER A 99 -13.57 4.72 2.12
C SER A 99 -12.21 4.65 2.83
N ALA A 100 -11.22 5.43 2.38
CA ALA A 100 -9.90 5.49 2.99
C ALA A 100 -9.86 6.37 4.26
N LEU A 101 -10.77 7.35 4.39
CA LEU A 101 -10.79 8.30 5.50
C LEU A 101 -10.94 7.64 6.89
N PRO A 102 -11.84 6.67 7.14
CA PRO A 102 -11.92 5.99 8.43
C PRO A 102 -10.62 5.30 8.82
N ALA A 103 -9.98 4.60 7.87
CA ALA A 103 -8.70 3.92 8.12
C ALA A 103 -7.59 4.92 8.43
N ALA A 104 -7.50 6.02 7.66
CA ALA A 104 -6.53 7.08 7.92
C ALA A 104 -6.76 7.78 9.26
N ALA A 105 -8.01 8.05 9.63
CA ALA A 105 -8.36 8.67 10.90
C ALA A 105 -8.02 7.75 12.09
N VAL A 106 -8.35 6.47 12.00
CA VAL A 106 -7.98 5.49 13.04
C VAL A 106 -6.46 5.36 13.13
N GLY A 107 -5.75 5.25 12.00
CA GLY A 107 -4.30 5.19 11.98
C GLY A 107 -3.65 6.42 12.64
N ALA A 108 -4.12 7.63 12.32
CA ALA A 108 -3.58 8.85 12.91
C ALA A 108 -3.93 9.05 14.40
N LEU A 109 -5.10 8.59 14.85
CA LEU A 109 -5.53 8.74 16.25
C LEU A 109 -4.95 7.67 17.18
N PHE A 110 -4.63 6.48 16.64
CA PHE A 110 -4.18 5.32 17.41
C PHE A 110 -2.75 4.87 17.06
N GLU A 111 -1.98 5.68 16.33
CA GLU A 111 -0.59 5.37 15.92
C GLU A 111 0.24 4.84 17.08
N SER A 112 0.23 5.54 18.22
CA SER A 112 1.02 5.16 19.40
C SER A 112 0.63 3.83 20.04
N PHE A 113 -0.61 3.35 19.84
CA PHE A 113 -1.07 2.06 20.34
C PHE A 113 -0.76 0.93 19.36
N ILE A 114 -0.64 1.25 18.06
CA ILE A 114 -0.38 0.29 16.99
C ILE A 114 1.12 0.02 16.84
N ASP A 115 1.95 1.05 17.05
CA ASP A 115 3.40 0.96 16.92
C ASP A 115 4.12 0.40 18.17
N GLU A 116 3.42 0.26 19.29
CA GLU A 116 3.89 -0.31 20.58
C GLU A 116 3.80 -1.84 20.60
#